data_AF-A0A6B3I676-F1
#
_entry.id   AF-A0A6B3I676-F1
#
_cell.length_a   1.000
_cell.length_b   1.000
_cell.length_c   1.000
_cell.angle_alpha   90.00
_cell.angle_beta   90.00
_cell.angle_gamma   90.00
#
_symmetry.space_group_name_H-M   'P 1'
#
loop_
_entity.id
_entity.type
_entity.pdbx_description
1 polymer ?
#
loop_
_entity_poly.entity_id
_entity_poly.type
_entity_poly.pdbx_seq_one_letter_code
_entity_poly.pdbx_strand_id
1 'polypeptide(L)'
;SSATTAADESTVTVTSEAVTAGGKTLSRPKYVISPTAAVTAATCRSTPQAKGCRVLEFVYASSTTAAGSALGDYKDQVKALKVWATDPGAAASTAETVALYAYEASGRLREAWDPRVSPALKTSYTYDSAGRVATFAEPGVLPWTFTYGKAGSTPTAGSDMLLKASRPGLRAGTNTPSGTAAVSVVYDVPLSGAKAPYRMDGEAVAAWAQDEAPTDATAVFPPDATPASHTGGDLNTGDYARATVTYIDADGAETNTAGPGGAITT
;
A
#
# COMPACT_ATOMS: atom_id res chain seq x y z
N SER A 1 6.36 19.31 -46.63
CA SER A 1 7.27 18.16 -46.58
C SER A 1 6.85 17.23 -45.48
N SER A 2 6.60 15.98 -45.87
CA SER A 2 6.18 14.87 -45.03
C SER A 2 7.10 14.60 -43.85
N ALA A 3 6.52 14.16 -42.75
CA ALA A 3 6.99 12.99 -42.02
C ALA A 3 5.84 12.44 -41.18
N THR A 4 5.06 11.56 -41.83
CA THR A 4 4.38 10.44 -41.17
C THR A 4 5.38 9.69 -40.31
N THR A 5 5.25 9.80 -38.99
CA THR A 5 5.75 8.77 -38.07
C THR A 5 4.60 7.82 -37.79
N ALA A 6 4.79 6.57 -38.18
CA ALA A 6 3.91 5.46 -37.90
C ALA A 6 3.54 5.44 -36.41
N ALA A 7 2.25 5.42 -36.11
CA ALA A 7 1.78 5.16 -34.76
C ALA A 7 2.11 3.71 -34.44
N ASP A 8 2.92 3.49 -33.41
CA ASP A 8 3.15 2.18 -32.82
C ASP A 8 1.84 1.76 -32.12
N GLU A 9 1.08 0.84 -32.70
CA GLU A 9 -0.22 0.37 -32.18
C GLU A 9 -0.10 -0.59 -30.98
N SER A 10 0.93 -0.37 -30.14
CA SER A 10 1.16 -1.03 -28.85
C SER A 10 1.09 -0.06 -27.65
N THR A 11 0.77 1.21 -27.85
CA THR A 11 0.77 2.22 -26.78
C THR A 11 -0.48 2.17 -25.90
N VAL A 12 -0.28 1.93 -24.60
CA VAL A 12 -1.32 2.12 -23.57
C VAL A 12 -1.63 3.61 -23.43
N THR A 13 -2.90 3.99 -23.61
CA THR A 13 -3.37 5.37 -23.44
C THR A 13 -4.30 5.48 -22.25
N VAL A 14 -4.00 6.39 -21.32
CA VAL A 14 -4.93 6.74 -20.22
C VAL A 14 -5.75 7.96 -20.63
N THR A 15 -7.05 7.91 -20.34
CA THR A 15 -7.99 8.99 -20.65
C THR A 15 -8.77 9.34 -19.40
N SER A 16 -9.04 10.63 -19.24
CA SER A 16 -9.67 11.17 -18.05
C SER A 16 -10.94 11.94 -18.42
N GLU A 17 -11.85 12.07 -17.47
CA GLU A 17 -13.02 12.94 -17.57
C GLU A 17 -12.97 14.06 -16.54
N ALA A 18 -13.59 15.19 -16.88
CA ALA A 18 -13.75 16.31 -15.97
C ALA A 18 -14.88 16.02 -14.98
N VAL A 19 -14.67 16.32 -13.71
CA VAL A 19 -15.66 16.21 -12.64
C VAL A 19 -15.65 17.47 -11.80
N THR A 20 -16.82 17.94 -11.35
CA THR A 20 -16.90 19.08 -10.43
C THR A 20 -17.02 18.57 -9.00
N ALA A 21 -16.03 18.88 -8.17
CA ALA A 21 -16.02 18.53 -6.75
C ALA A 21 -15.63 19.76 -5.92
N GLY A 22 -16.43 20.10 -4.91
CA GLY A 22 -16.18 21.26 -4.04
C GLY A 22 -16.05 22.59 -4.82
N GLY A 23 -16.81 22.74 -5.91
CA GLY A 23 -16.75 23.94 -6.77
C GLY A 23 -15.52 24.02 -7.70
N LYS A 24 -14.64 23.02 -7.70
CA LYS A 24 -13.47 22.94 -8.58
C LYS A 24 -13.68 21.87 -9.65
N THR A 25 -13.22 22.15 -10.87
CA THR A 25 -13.11 21.14 -11.92
C THR A 25 -11.84 20.33 -11.68
N LEU A 26 -12.02 19.06 -11.35
CA LEU A 26 -10.96 18.06 -11.23
C LEU A 26 -10.98 17.13 -12.45
N SER A 27 -9.90 16.37 -12.64
CA SER A 27 -9.83 15.31 -13.63
C SER A 27 -9.70 13.97 -12.94
N ARG A 28 -10.45 12.97 -13.38
CA ARG A 28 -10.34 11.58 -12.89
C ARG A 28 -10.17 10.60 -14.05
N PRO A 29 -9.43 9.48 -13.87
CA PRO A 29 -9.31 8.45 -14.89
C PRO A 29 -10.68 7.92 -15.32
N LYS A 30 -10.85 7.64 -16.61
CA LYS A 30 -12.06 7.00 -17.16
C LYS A 30 -11.73 5.69 -17.85
N TYR A 31 -10.72 5.71 -18.71
CA TYR A 31 -10.28 4.55 -19.46
C TYR A 31 -8.76 4.38 -19.46
N VAL A 32 -8.30 3.13 -19.38
CA VAL A 32 -6.99 2.69 -19.88
C VAL A 32 -7.23 1.90 -21.15
N ILE A 33 -6.68 2.36 -22.26
CA ILE A 33 -6.98 1.85 -23.61
C ILE A 33 -5.72 1.25 -24.18
N SER A 34 -5.80 -0.01 -24.60
CA SER A 34 -4.71 -0.73 -25.29
C SER A 34 -5.31 -1.45 -26.49
N PRO A 35 -5.71 -0.71 -27.54
CA PRO A 35 -6.47 -1.30 -28.62
C PRO A 35 -5.63 -2.33 -29.40
N THR A 36 -6.27 -3.21 -30.16
CA THR A 36 -5.54 -3.96 -31.19
C THR A 36 -5.21 -3.07 -32.37
N ALA A 37 -4.31 -3.52 -33.25
CA ALA A 37 -3.98 -2.85 -34.50
C ALA A 37 -5.16 -2.67 -35.48
N ALA A 38 -6.33 -3.23 -35.18
CA ALA A 38 -7.52 -3.10 -36.01
C ALA A 38 -8.37 -1.85 -35.67
N VAL A 39 -8.07 -1.14 -34.58
CA VAL A 39 -8.90 -0.03 -34.10
C VAL A 39 -8.06 1.01 -33.37
N THR A 40 -8.41 2.29 -33.52
CA THR A 40 -7.66 3.37 -32.87
C THR A 40 -8.07 3.54 -31.40
N ALA A 41 -7.16 4.08 -30.58
CA ALA A 41 -7.49 4.44 -29.21
C ALA A 41 -8.62 5.48 -29.11
N ALA A 42 -8.74 6.37 -30.11
CA ALA A 42 -9.82 7.36 -30.18
C ALA A 42 -11.19 6.69 -30.36
N THR A 43 -11.28 5.69 -31.26
CA THR A 43 -12.51 4.90 -31.46
C THR A 43 -12.87 4.14 -30.19
N CYS A 44 -11.91 3.53 -29.50
CA CYS A 44 -12.18 2.82 -28.25
C CYS A 44 -12.57 3.73 -27.10
N ARG A 45 -12.15 5.00 -27.11
CA ARG A 45 -12.58 6.02 -26.14
C ARG A 45 -14.05 6.39 -26.33
N SER A 46 -14.52 6.54 -27.56
CA SER A 46 -15.92 6.92 -27.85
C SER A 46 -16.87 5.72 -27.89
N THR A 47 -16.38 4.56 -28.29
CA THR A 47 -17.17 3.37 -28.60
C THR A 47 -16.42 2.12 -28.17
N PRO A 48 -16.32 1.85 -26.85
CA PRO A 48 -15.56 0.70 -26.34
C PRO A 48 -16.11 -0.66 -26.78
N GLN A 49 -17.34 -0.69 -27.32
CA GLN A 49 -18.00 -1.85 -27.93
C GLN A 49 -17.45 -2.21 -29.31
N ALA A 50 -16.67 -1.31 -29.95
CA ALA A 50 -16.12 -1.57 -31.27
C ALA A 50 -15.16 -2.78 -31.25
N LYS A 51 -15.21 -3.58 -32.32
CA LYS A 51 -14.35 -4.75 -32.48
C LYS A 51 -12.88 -4.37 -32.37
N GLY A 52 -12.11 -5.14 -31.61
CA GLY A 52 -10.68 -4.91 -31.40
C GLY A 52 -10.36 -3.97 -30.24
N CYS A 53 -11.36 -3.33 -29.63
CA CYS A 53 -11.11 -2.52 -28.45
C CYS A 53 -10.73 -3.39 -27.25
N ARG A 54 -9.67 -2.98 -26.55
CA ARG A 54 -9.34 -3.49 -25.21
C ARG A 54 -9.24 -2.29 -24.27
N VAL A 55 -10.18 -2.21 -23.33
CA VAL A 55 -10.34 -1.04 -22.47
C VAL A 55 -10.60 -1.48 -21.05
N LEU A 56 -9.83 -0.96 -20.09
CA LEU A 56 -10.21 -0.96 -18.68
C LEU A 56 -10.99 0.33 -18.41
N GLU A 57 -12.23 0.21 -17.94
CA GLU A 57 -13.12 1.29 -17.57
C GLU A 57 -13.23 1.42 -16.05
N PHE A 58 -13.03 2.63 -15.56
CA PHE A 58 -13.32 3.01 -14.18
C PHE A 58 -14.78 3.43 -14.10
N VAL A 59 -15.61 2.61 -13.45
CA VAL A 59 -17.02 2.92 -13.23
C VAL A 59 -17.16 3.58 -11.87
N TYR A 60 -17.61 4.83 -11.86
CA TYR A 60 -17.86 5.59 -10.64
C TYR A 60 -19.32 5.52 -10.20
N ALA A 61 -19.57 5.51 -8.89
CA ALA A 61 -20.93 5.56 -8.36
C ALA A 61 -21.56 6.96 -8.54
N SER A 62 -22.84 6.99 -8.92
CA SER A 62 -23.62 8.23 -9.06
C SER A 62 -24.30 8.68 -7.76
N SER A 63 -24.42 7.79 -6.78
CA SER A 63 -25.01 8.04 -5.46
C SER A 63 -24.27 7.26 -4.38
N THR A 64 -24.42 7.71 -3.13
CA THR A 64 -23.92 6.97 -1.96
C THR A 64 -25.02 6.05 -1.45
N THR A 65 -24.74 4.74 -1.41
CA THR A 65 -25.61 3.73 -0.80
C THR A 65 -25.05 3.19 0.52
N ALA A 66 -23.76 3.42 0.79
CA ALA A 66 -23.15 3.13 2.09
C ALA A 66 -23.77 4.02 3.19
N ALA A 67 -24.30 3.41 4.25
CA ALA A 67 -25.01 4.13 5.31
C ALA A 67 -24.94 3.38 6.64
N GLY A 68 -24.65 4.09 7.74
CA GLY A 68 -24.45 3.48 9.05
C GLY A 68 -23.38 2.39 8.98
N SER A 69 -23.73 1.16 9.36
CA SER A 69 -22.87 -0.03 9.25
C SER A 69 -22.96 -0.77 7.92
N ALA A 70 -23.91 -0.42 7.04
CA ALA A 70 -24.06 -1.05 5.74
C ALA A 70 -22.99 -0.53 4.76
N LEU A 71 -22.24 -1.47 4.19
CA LEU A 71 -21.29 -1.17 3.12
C LEU A 71 -22.03 -0.99 1.79
N GLY A 72 -21.50 -0.14 0.91
CA GLY A 72 -22.10 0.12 -0.38
C GLY A 72 -21.27 1.02 -1.28
N ASP A 73 -21.91 1.56 -2.30
CA ASP A 73 -21.33 2.56 -3.19
C ASP A 73 -21.13 3.89 -2.44
N TYR A 74 -20.07 4.62 -2.76
CA TYR A 74 -19.89 6.00 -2.33
C TYR A 74 -19.80 6.91 -3.54
N LYS A 75 -20.65 7.95 -3.58
CA LYS A 75 -20.76 8.86 -4.73
C LYS A 75 -19.40 9.36 -5.18
N ASP A 76 -19.20 9.36 -6.50
CA ASP A 76 -17.99 9.80 -7.20
C ASP A 76 -16.72 8.97 -6.92
N GLN A 77 -16.82 7.84 -6.19
CA GLN A 77 -15.75 6.84 -6.07
C GLN A 77 -15.96 5.65 -7.00
N VAL A 78 -14.89 4.93 -7.32
CA VAL A 78 -14.91 3.78 -8.23
C VAL A 78 -15.67 2.64 -7.58
N LYS A 79 -16.82 2.25 -8.13
CA LYS A 79 -17.57 1.07 -7.64
C LYS A 79 -17.20 -0.22 -8.36
N ALA A 80 -16.66 -0.10 -9.57
CA ALA A 80 -16.32 -1.25 -10.38
C ALA A 80 -15.21 -0.94 -11.39
N LEU A 81 -14.44 -1.96 -11.75
CA LEU A 81 -13.64 -1.97 -12.97
C LEU A 81 -14.29 -2.90 -13.99
N LYS A 82 -14.45 -2.40 -15.21
CA LYS A 82 -14.92 -3.20 -16.35
C LYS A 82 -13.81 -3.36 -17.38
N VAL A 83 -13.68 -4.55 -17.94
CA VAL A 83 -12.84 -4.80 -19.11
C VAL A 83 -13.73 -4.98 -20.31
N TRP A 84 -13.47 -4.17 -21.34
CA TRP A 84 -14.04 -4.34 -22.66
C TRP A 84 -13.05 -5.12 -23.51
N ALA A 85 -13.47 -6.24 -24.09
CA ALA A 85 -12.66 -7.02 -25.03
C ALA A 85 -13.53 -7.73 -26.07
N THR A 86 -12.94 -8.04 -27.22
CA THR A 86 -13.57 -8.85 -28.26
C THR A 86 -13.12 -10.31 -28.13
N ASP A 87 -14.06 -11.21 -27.88
CA ASP A 87 -13.79 -12.65 -27.93
C ASP A 87 -13.42 -13.12 -29.34
N PRO A 88 -12.64 -14.21 -29.48
CA PRO A 88 -12.32 -14.78 -30.79
C PRO A 88 -13.59 -15.04 -31.63
N GLY A 89 -13.61 -14.49 -32.85
CA GLY A 89 -14.74 -14.63 -33.78
C GLY A 89 -15.91 -13.66 -33.52
N ALA A 90 -15.93 -12.93 -32.41
CA ALA A 90 -16.99 -11.97 -32.13
C ALA A 90 -16.94 -10.75 -33.08
N ALA A 91 -18.11 -10.15 -33.31
CA ALA A 91 -18.26 -8.96 -34.12
C ALA A 91 -18.08 -7.65 -33.34
N ALA A 92 -18.09 -7.72 -32.01
CA ALA A 92 -18.04 -6.57 -31.11
C ALA A 92 -17.29 -6.92 -29.82
N SER A 93 -16.81 -5.88 -29.15
CA SER A 93 -16.27 -5.94 -27.80
C SER A 93 -17.42 -5.94 -26.78
N THR A 94 -17.32 -6.76 -25.74
CA THR A 94 -18.29 -6.85 -24.63
C THR A 94 -17.61 -6.46 -23.33
N ALA A 95 -18.40 -5.96 -22.38
CA ALA A 95 -17.91 -5.56 -21.06
C ALA A 95 -18.09 -6.68 -20.04
N GLU A 96 -17.03 -6.97 -19.29
CA GLU A 96 -17.08 -7.81 -18.12
C GLU A 96 -16.62 -7.01 -16.89
N THR A 97 -17.35 -7.12 -15.78
CA THR A 97 -16.89 -6.53 -14.51
C THR A 97 -15.86 -7.43 -13.88
N VAL A 98 -14.65 -6.91 -13.66
CA VAL A 98 -13.50 -7.68 -13.15
C VAL A 98 -13.11 -7.31 -11.72
N ALA A 99 -13.63 -6.19 -11.21
CA ALA A 99 -13.50 -5.81 -9.81
C ALA A 99 -14.73 -5.03 -9.36
N LEU A 100 -15.14 -5.24 -8.11
CA LEU A 100 -16.12 -4.45 -7.38
C LEU A 100 -15.49 -3.91 -6.10
N TYR A 101 -15.99 -2.76 -5.66
CA TYR A 101 -15.56 -2.09 -4.44
C TYR A 101 -16.77 -1.74 -3.58
N ALA A 102 -16.65 -1.89 -2.28
CA ALA A 102 -17.63 -1.41 -1.31
C ALA A 102 -16.96 -0.55 -0.24
N TYR A 103 -17.67 0.50 0.15
CA TYR A 103 -17.21 1.57 1.01
C TYR A 103 -18.07 1.62 2.28
N GLU A 104 -17.52 2.17 3.36
CA GLU A 104 -18.32 2.57 4.52
C GLU A 104 -18.91 3.99 4.33
N ALA A 105 -19.78 4.40 5.25
CA ALA A 105 -20.50 5.68 5.19
C ALA A 105 -19.58 6.92 5.16
N SER A 106 -18.34 6.81 5.62
CA SER A 106 -17.33 7.88 5.57
C SER A 106 -16.63 7.98 4.19
N GLY A 107 -16.89 7.03 3.29
CA GLY A 107 -16.26 6.93 1.97
C GLY A 107 -14.92 6.20 1.96
N ARG A 108 -14.53 5.52 3.05
CA ARG A 108 -13.34 4.67 3.05
C ARG A 108 -13.61 3.30 2.46
N LEU A 109 -12.66 2.77 1.69
CA LEU A 109 -12.77 1.46 1.06
C LEU A 109 -12.78 0.35 2.13
N ARG A 110 -13.77 -0.54 2.09
CA ARG A 110 -13.91 -1.64 3.05
C ARG A 110 -13.76 -3.01 2.43
N GLU A 111 -14.15 -3.17 1.17
CA GLU A 111 -14.04 -4.43 0.45
C GLU A 111 -13.67 -4.21 -1.01
N ALA A 112 -12.83 -5.09 -1.55
CA ALA A 112 -12.54 -5.21 -2.98
C ALA A 112 -12.56 -6.69 -3.38
N TRP A 113 -13.19 -7.04 -4.50
CA TRP A 113 -13.26 -8.43 -4.97
C TRP A 113 -13.51 -8.54 -6.47
N ASP A 114 -13.16 -9.69 -7.04
CA ASP A 114 -13.56 -10.08 -8.38
C ASP A 114 -14.97 -10.72 -8.34
N PRO A 115 -16.00 -10.12 -8.96
CA PRO A 115 -17.36 -10.66 -8.91
C PRO A 115 -17.56 -11.94 -9.73
N ARG A 116 -16.57 -12.36 -10.53
CA ARG A 116 -16.63 -13.58 -11.34
C ARG A 116 -16.33 -14.84 -10.52
N VAL A 117 -15.78 -14.68 -9.32
CA VAL A 117 -15.48 -15.77 -8.39
C VAL A 117 -16.66 -15.99 -7.44
N SER A 118 -17.12 -17.24 -7.32
CA SER A 118 -18.19 -17.65 -6.42
C SER A 118 -17.77 -18.83 -5.54
N PRO A 119 -17.91 -18.75 -4.19
CA PRO A 119 -18.36 -17.58 -3.43
C PRO A 119 -17.38 -16.41 -3.52
N ALA A 120 -17.87 -15.18 -3.28
CA ALA A 120 -17.05 -13.98 -3.40
C ALA A 120 -15.86 -14.01 -2.41
N LEU A 121 -14.65 -13.87 -2.96
CA LEU A 121 -13.40 -13.79 -2.21
C LEU A 121 -12.99 -12.33 -2.09
N LYS A 122 -13.14 -11.75 -0.88
CA LYS A 122 -12.94 -10.31 -0.65
C LYS A 122 -11.65 -10.00 0.08
N THR A 123 -10.92 -9.03 -0.45
CA THR A 123 -9.93 -8.27 0.33
C THR A 123 -10.68 -7.23 1.15
N SER A 124 -10.43 -7.18 2.45
CA SER A 124 -11.17 -6.31 3.37
C SER A 124 -10.26 -5.46 4.25
N TYR A 125 -10.76 -4.28 4.59
CA TYR A 125 -10.07 -3.29 5.41
C TYR A 125 -10.96 -2.88 6.57
N THR A 126 -10.36 -2.50 7.69
CA THR A 126 -11.03 -1.71 8.74
C THR A 126 -10.17 -0.52 9.10
N TYR A 127 -10.77 0.46 9.77
CA TYR A 127 -10.09 1.69 10.14
C TYR A 127 -10.29 1.99 11.63
N ASP A 128 -9.29 2.59 12.24
CA ASP A 128 -9.39 3.11 13.60
C ASP A 128 -10.11 4.48 13.62
N SER A 129 -10.24 5.06 14.82
CA SER A 129 -10.91 6.36 15.02
C SER A 129 -10.18 7.53 14.34
N ALA A 130 -8.88 7.40 14.04
CA ALA A 130 -8.10 8.37 13.30
C ALA A 130 -8.20 8.17 11.77
N GLY A 131 -8.88 7.10 11.31
CA GLY A 131 -9.05 6.80 9.90
C GLY A 131 -7.88 6.05 9.27
N ARG A 132 -6.96 5.51 10.07
CA ARG A 132 -5.83 4.70 9.60
C ARG A 132 -6.27 3.24 9.45
N VAL A 133 -5.64 2.48 8.56
CA VAL A 133 -5.96 1.05 8.39
C VAL A 133 -5.63 0.31 9.68
N ALA A 134 -6.64 -0.21 10.35
CA ALA A 134 -6.51 -0.98 11.58
C ALA A 134 -6.36 -2.48 11.30
N THR A 135 -7.10 -3.00 10.30
CA THR A 135 -6.93 -4.38 9.84
C THR A 135 -6.94 -4.48 8.32
N PHE A 136 -6.22 -5.47 7.81
CA PHE A 136 -6.19 -5.86 6.41
C PHE A 136 -6.32 -7.38 6.31
N ALA A 137 -7.31 -7.88 5.58
CA ALA A 137 -7.50 -9.30 5.34
C ALA A 137 -7.62 -9.58 3.85
N GLU A 138 -6.75 -10.47 3.36
CA GLU A 138 -6.92 -11.12 2.07
C GLU A 138 -7.86 -12.33 2.20
N PRO A 139 -8.50 -12.76 1.10
CA PRO A 139 -9.36 -13.94 1.15
C PRO A 139 -8.62 -15.18 1.63
N GLY A 140 -9.21 -15.92 2.57
CA GLY A 140 -8.66 -17.19 3.06
C GLY A 140 -7.47 -17.06 4.01
N VAL A 141 -7.08 -15.84 4.41
CA VAL A 141 -5.98 -15.59 5.34
C VAL A 141 -6.50 -14.84 6.57
N LEU A 142 -5.94 -15.14 7.75
CA LEU A 142 -6.24 -14.37 8.96
C LEU A 142 -5.75 -12.92 8.82
N PRO A 143 -6.52 -11.93 9.32
CA PRO A 143 -6.21 -10.53 9.13
C PRO A 143 -4.87 -10.14 9.75
N TRP A 144 -4.18 -9.24 9.07
CA TRP A 144 -3.21 -8.35 9.68
C TRP A 144 -3.93 -7.31 10.53
N THR A 145 -3.36 -7.00 11.69
CA THR A 145 -3.75 -5.93 12.60
C THR A 145 -2.57 -4.98 12.76
N PHE A 146 -2.82 -3.69 12.53
CA PHE A 146 -1.84 -2.62 12.67
C PHE A 146 -2.13 -1.83 13.95
N THR A 147 -1.08 -1.52 14.70
CA THR A 147 -1.15 -0.70 15.90
C THR A 147 -0.28 0.52 15.70
N TYR A 148 -0.84 1.68 16.01
CA TYR A 148 -0.19 2.97 15.88
C TYR A 148 -0.14 3.66 17.24
N GLY A 149 0.80 4.59 17.38
CA GLY A 149 0.93 5.41 18.56
C GLY A 149 2.12 6.35 18.42
N LYS A 150 2.39 7.08 19.50
CA LYS A 150 3.57 7.94 19.57
C LYS A 150 4.80 7.13 19.99
N ALA A 151 5.89 7.29 19.25
CA ALA A 151 7.18 6.69 19.54
C ALA A 151 8.30 7.66 19.17
N GLY A 152 9.42 7.60 19.88
CA GLY A 152 10.50 8.57 19.74
C GLY A 152 10.34 9.79 20.64
N SER A 153 11.46 10.47 20.90
CA SER A 153 11.55 11.64 21.78
C SER A 153 11.64 12.97 21.03
N THR A 154 11.69 12.92 19.69
CA THR A 154 11.81 14.11 18.85
C THR A 154 10.51 14.92 18.78
N PRO A 155 10.55 16.23 18.52
CA PRO A 155 9.35 17.05 18.32
C PRO A 155 8.48 16.59 17.15
N THR A 156 9.05 15.86 16.19
CA THR A 156 8.36 15.30 15.02
C THR A 156 7.67 13.96 15.31
N ALA A 157 7.89 13.36 16.48
CA ALA A 157 7.21 12.15 16.92
C ALA A 157 5.69 12.37 17.08
N GLY A 158 4.92 11.85 16.12
CA GLY A 158 3.45 11.96 16.09
C GLY A 158 2.75 10.73 16.66
N SER A 159 1.48 10.87 17.03
CA SER A 159 0.62 9.77 17.50
C SER A 159 0.24 8.75 16.41
N ASP A 160 0.70 9.00 15.17
CA ASP A 160 0.32 8.27 13.96
C ASP A 160 1.38 7.32 13.43
N MET A 161 2.43 7.08 14.21
CA MET A 161 3.52 6.20 13.82
C MET A 161 3.08 4.74 13.93
N LEU A 162 3.42 3.92 12.93
CA LEU A 162 3.17 2.49 12.97
C LEU A 162 4.13 1.84 13.99
N LEU A 163 3.57 1.22 15.01
CA LEU A 163 4.35 0.57 16.07
C LEU A 163 4.45 -0.93 15.86
N LYS A 164 3.37 -1.55 15.37
CA LYS A 164 3.25 -3.01 15.30
C LYS A 164 2.38 -3.44 14.14
N ALA A 165 2.83 -4.45 13.41
CA ALA A 165 2.03 -5.22 12.46
C ALA A 165 1.96 -6.67 12.94
N SER A 166 0.76 -7.18 13.17
CA SER A 166 0.56 -8.50 13.77
C SER A 166 -0.49 -9.31 13.06
N ARG A 167 -0.37 -10.63 13.16
CA ARG A 167 -1.38 -11.57 12.65
C ARG A 167 -1.43 -12.80 13.54
N PRO A 168 -2.60 -13.41 13.75
CA PRO A 168 -2.65 -14.67 14.45
C PRO A 168 -1.93 -15.77 13.67
N GLY A 169 -1.25 -16.65 14.39
CA GLY A 169 -0.73 -17.89 13.82
C GLY A 169 -1.83 -18.95 13.71
N LEU A 170 -1.51 -20.09 13.11
CA LEU A 170 -2.37 -21.26 13.10
C LEU A 170 -1.71 -22.39 13.88
N ARG A 171 -2.51 -23.15 14.62
CA ARG A 171 -2.04 -24.42 15.17
C ARG A 171 -1.72 -25.36 14.02
N ALA A 172 -0.53 -25.96 14.04
CA ALA A 172 -0.07 -26.85 12.97
C ALA A 172 -1.11 -27.95 12.67
N GLY A 173 -1.46 -28.10 11.39
CA GLY A 173 -2.45 -29.08 10.93
C GLY A 173 -3.91 -28.70 11.17
N THR A 174 -4.22 -27.50 11.66
CA THR A 174 -5.61 -27.03 11.84
C THR A 174 -5.82 -25.62 11.31
N ASN A 175 -7.08 -25.21 11.19
CA ASN A 175 -7.50 -23.83 10.91
C ASN A 175 -7.76 -23.03 12.20
N THR A 176 -7.28 -23.51 13.34
CA THR A 176 -7.50 -22.88 14.65
C THR A 176 -6.42 -21.84 14.91
N PRO A 177 -6.77 -20.57 15.17
CA PRO A 177 -5.80 -19.56 15.56
C PRO A 177 -5.01 -19.98 16.80
N SER A 178 -3.69 -19.79 16.77
CA SER A 178 -2.80 -20.06 17.88
C SER A 178 -1.59 -19.14 17.84
N GLY A 179 -1.33 -18.46 18.96
CA GLY A 179 -0.28 -17.45 19.04
C GLY A 179 -0.55 -16.22 18.16
N THR A 180 0.36 -15.27 18.20
CA THR A 180 0.33 -14.08 17.36
C THR A 180 1.75 -13.77 16.94
N ALA A 181 1.99 -13.72 15.63
CA ALA A 181 3.23 -13.22 15.09
C ALA A 181 3.14 -11.70 14.99
N ALA A 182 4.12 -10.98 15.53
CA ALA A 182 4.10 -9.53 15.54
C ALA A 182 5.47 -8.93 15.20
N VAL A 183 5.54 -8.18 14.10
CA VAL A 183 6.67 -7.33 13.80
C VAL A 183 6.47 -6.00 14.52
N SER A 184 7.51 -5.52 15.20
CA SER A 184 7.46 -4.25 15.95
C SER A 184 8.50 -3.27 15.41
N VAL A 185 8.16 -1.99 15.38
CA VAL A 185 9.04 -0.91 14.91
C VAL A 185 9.41 -0.04 16.11
N VAL A 186 10.70 0.19 16.32
CA VAL A 186 11.24 1.06 17.35
C VAL A 186 11.92 2.24 16.64
N TYR A 187 11.52 3.45 16.99
CA TYR A 187 12.03 4.69 16.40
C TYR A 187 13.02 5.35 17.34
N ASP A 188 13.80 6.31 16.84
CA ASP A 188 14.75 7.08 17.66
C ASP A 188 15.76 6.15 18.36
N VAL A 189 16.30 5.22 17.57
CA VAL A 189 17.36 4.31 18.04
C VAL A 189 18.62 5.15 18.22
N PRO A 190 19.25 5.15 19.41
CA PRO A 190 20.40 6.01 19.65
C PRO A 190 21.57 5.65 18.73
N LEU A 191 22.18 6.66 18.10
CA LEU A 191 23.38 6.50 17.28
C LEU A 191 24.66 6.42 18.13
N SER A 192 24.61 6.88 19.37
CA SER A 192 25.76 6.90 20.27
C SER A 192 25.37 6.78 21.75
N GLY A 193 26.40 6.69 22.61
CA GLY A 193 26.24 6.57 24.05
C GLY A 193 25.85 5.16 24.51
N ALA A 194 25.58 5.03 25.81
CA ALA A 194 25.43 3.74 26.48
C ALA A 194 24.17 2.94 26.09
N LYS A 195 23.25 3.55 25.33
CA LYS A 195 22.01 2.90 24.84
C LYS A 195 22.02 2.63 23.34
N ALA A 196 23.03 3.11 22.61
CA ALA A 196 23.18 2.81 21.20
C ALA A 196 23.56 1.35 21.00
N PRO A 197 22.80 0.56 20.21
CA PRO A 197 23.17 -0.82 19.94
C PRO A 197 24.51 -0.92 19.23
N TYR A 198 24.77 0.00 18.30
CA TYR A 198 26.04 0.17 17.60
C TYR A 198 26.36 1.66 17.52
N ARG A 199 27.63 2.02 17.71
CA ARG A 199 28.06 3.41 17.61
C ARG A 199 28.13 3.80 16.13
N MET A 200 27.23 4.70 15.72
CA MET A 200 27.01 5.19 14.36
C MET A 200 26.92 6.73 14.33
N ASP A 201 27.55 7.41 15.30
CA ASP A 201 27.73 8.86 15.23
C ASP A 201 28.80 9.25 14.19
N GLY A 202 28.81 10.54 13.83
CA GLY A 202 29.73 11.08 12.83
C GLY A 202 31.21 10.81 13.13
N GLU A 203 31.62 10.78 14.40
CA GLU A 203 33.01 10.47 14.78
C GLU A 203 33.33 8.98 14.52
N ALA A 204 32.40 8.08 14.84
CA ALA A 204 32.57 6.65 14.64
C ALA A 204 32.64 6.27 13.16
N VAL A 205 31.74 6.80 12.34
CA VAL A 205 31.70 6.45 10.91
C VAL A 205 32.85 7.10 10.12
N ALA A 206 33.33 8.27 10.55
CA ALA A 206 34.52 8.89 9.98
C ALA A 206 35.77 8.03 10.17
N ALA A 207 35.85 7.23 11.23
CA ALA A 207 36.99 6.35 11.49
C ALA A 207 37.17 5.23 10.43
N TRP A 208 36.10 4.88 9.72
CA TRP A 208 36.15 3.96 8.57
C TRP A 208 35.90 4.63 7.22
N ALA A 209 36.08 5.96 7.17
CA ALA A 209 35.99 6.78 5.96
C ALA A 209 34.62 6.73 5.25
N GLN A 210 33.53 6.69 6.02
CA GLN A 210 32.19 6.91 5.49
C GLN A 210 31.91 8.42 5.43
N ASP A 211 31.56 8.92 4.24
CA ASP A 211 31.41 10.36 3.97
C ASP A 211 30.10 10.92 4.55
N GLU A 212 29.02 10.13 4.53
CA GLU A 212 27.70 10.55 5.00
C GLU A 212 27.36 9.84 6.31
N ALA A 213 27.20 10.63 7.37
CA ALA A 213 26.92 10.09 8.70
C ALA A 213 25.41 9.91 8.92
N PRO A 214 24.99 8.81 9.57
CA PRO A 214 23.61 8.68 9.99
C PRO A 214 23.17 9.84 10.90
N THR A 215 21.95 10.31 10.71
CA THR A 215 21.27 11.25 11.62
C THR A 215 20.17 10.59 12.43
N ASP A 216 19.59 9.52 11.90
CA ASP A 216 18.48 8.80 12.53
C ASP A 216 18.63 7.29 12.36
N ALA A 217 17.97 6.54 13.23
CA ALA A 217 17.90 5.09 13.12
C ALA A 217 16.55 4.53 13.60
N THR A 218 16.12 3.46 12.94
CA THR A 218 14.88 2.72 13.23
C THR A 218 15.21 1.23 13.31
N ALA A 219 14.65 0.55 14.31
CA ALA A 219 14.82 -0.90 14.49
C ALA A 219 13.51 -1.64 14.23
N VAL A 220 13.60 -2.74 13.48
CA VAL A 220 12.50 -3.66 13.20
C VAL A 220 12.76 -4.99 13.90
N PHE A 221 11.84 -5.36 14.79
CA PHE A 221 11.92 -6.57 15.60
C PHE A 221 11.08 -7.70 14.98
N PRO A 222 11.63 -8.93 14.89
CA PRO A 222 10.93 -10.08 14.35
C PRO A 222 9.83 -10.60 15.31
N PRO A 223 8.93 -11.49 14.83
CA PRO A 223 7.83 -12.04 15.61
C PRO A 223 8.16 -12.70 16.95
N ASP A 224 9.40 -13.17 17.13
CA ASP A 224 9.86 -13.83 18.34
C ASP A 224 10.61 -12.90 19.31
N ALA A 225 10.66 -11.59 19.01
CA ALA A 225 11.24 -10.57 19.88
C ALA A 225 10.28 -9.39 20.01
N THR A 226 9.71 -9.18 21.20
CA THR A 226 8.85 -8.03 21.47
C THR A 226 9.63 -6.98 22.27
N PRO A 227 9.81 -5.76 21.75
CA PRO A 227 10.49 -4.71 22.48
C PRO A 227 9.62 -4.20 23.64
N ALA A 228 10.25 -3.74 24.72
CA ALA A 228 9.55 -3.17 25.88
C ALA A 228 9.03 -1.73 25.63
N SER A 229 9.61 -1.03 24.65
CA SER A 229 9.22 0.31 24.22
C SER A 229 9.39 0.43 22.71
N HIS A 230 8.62 1.31 22.08
CA HIS A 230 8.80 1.71 20.69
C HIS A 230 9.69 2.94 20.53
N THR A 231 10.17 3.51 21.64
CA THR A 231 11.18 4.58 21.66
C THR A 231 12.54 3.98 21.98
N GLY A 232 13.50 4.14 21.09
CA GLY A 232 14.80 3.47 21.18
C GLY A 232 15.62 3.90 22.38
N GLY A 233 15.53 5.17 22.76
CA GLY A 233 16.12 5.71 23.99
C GLY A 233 15.64 5.05 25.28
N ASP A 234 14.54 4.30 25.29
CA ASP A 234 14.05 3.56 26.46
C ASP A 234 14.62 2.15 26.57
N LEU A 235 15.26 1.65 25.50
CA LEU A 235 15.85 0.31 25.45
C LEU A 235 17.34 0.33 25.81
N ASN A 236 17.86 -0.81 26.22
CA ASN A 236 19.28 -1.05 26.41
C ASN A 236 19.90 -1.66 25.14
N THR A 237 21.23 -1.59 25.00
CA THR A 237 21.94 -2.09 23.82
C THR A 237 21.64 -3.56 23.51
N GLY A 238 21.58 -4.40 24.54
CA GLY A 238 21.28 -5.84 24.40
C GLY A 238 19.86 -6.15 23.92
N ASP A 239 18.92 -5.21 24.07
CA ASP A 239 17.53 -5.43 23.67
C ASP A 239 17.39 -5.50 22.14
N TYR A 240 18.33 -4.92 21.40
CA TYR A 240 18.34 -4.90 19.93
C TYR A 240 18.92 -6.16 19.28
N ALA A 241 19.36 -7.16 20.05
CA ALA A 241 20.10 -8.31 19.52
C ALA A 241 19.37 -9.08 18.40
N ARG A 242 18.02 -9.06 18.41
CA ARG A 242 17.17 -9.71 17.41
C ARG A 242 16.67 -8.76 16.32
N ALA A 243 16.86 -7.46 16.47
CA ALA A 243 16.35 -6.46 15.57
C ALA A 243 17.25 -6.30 14.34
N THR A 244 16.64 -5.87 13.24
CA THR A 244 17.36 -5.22 12.14
C THR A 244 17.30 -3.72 12.39
N VAL A 245 18.43 -3.03 12.47
CA VAL A 245 18.50 -1.57 12.65
C VAL A 245 18.92 -0.93 11.34
N THR A 246 18.09 -0.05 10.80
CA THR A 246 18.39 0.75 9.61
C THR A 246 18.77 2.16 10.06
N TYR A 247 19.89 2.64 9.54
CA TYR A 247 20.45 3.96 9.77
C TYR A 247 20.26 4.81 8.51
N ILE A 248 19.79 6.04 8.68
CA ILE A 248 19.54 6.96 7.57
C ILE A 248 20.26 8.29 7.79
N ASP A 249 20.63 8.95 6.69
CA ASP A 249 21.16 10.31 6.70
C ASP A 249 20.06 11.38 6.78
N ALA A 250 20.49 12.65 6.75
CA ALA A 250 19.60 13.80 6.81
C ALA A 250 18.63 13.92 5.62
N ASP A 251 18.96 13.30 4.48
CA ASP A 251 18.13 13.26 3.27
C ASP A 251 17.14 12.07 3.31
N GLY A 252 17.26 11.20 4.31
CA GLY A 252 16.45 10.00 4.50
C GLY A 252 16.92 8.80 3.67
N ALA A 253 18.14 8.84 3.13
CA ALA A 253 18.74 7.71 2.44
C ALA A 253 19.35 6.72 3.45
N GLU A 254 19.21 5.43 3.18
CA GLU A 254 19.86 4.38 3.98
C GLU A 254 21.38 4.44 3.80
N THR A 255 22.09 4.54 4.91
CA THR A 255 23.57 4.59 4.95
C THR A 255 24.18 3.33 5.53
N ASN A 256 23.50 2.71 6.50
CA ASN A 256 23.93 1.45 7.10
C ASN A 256 22.72 0.62 7.52
N THR A 257 22.90 -0.70 7.55
CA THR A 257 21.97 -1.64 8.16
C THR A 257 22.72 -2.59 9.08
N ALA A 258 22.29 -2.71 10.33
CA ALA A 258 22.74 -3.75 11.25
C ALA A 258 21.71 -4.88 11.28
N GLY A 259 22.08 -6.05 10.78
CA GLY A 259 21.24 -7.25 10.85
C GLY A 259 21.23 -7.90 12.24
N PRO A 260 20.34 -8.89 12.47
CA PRO A 260 20.30 -9.64 13.73
C PRO A 260 21.67 -10.24 14.07
N GLY A 261 22.10 -10.10 15.32
CA GLY A 261 23.45 -10.49 15.75
C GLY A 261 24.56 -9.48 15.45
N GLY A 262 24.25 -8.36 14.78
CA GLY A 262 25.13 -7.18 14.69
C GLY A 262 26.05 -7.10 13.48
N ALA A 263 25.78 -7.88 12.43
CA ALA A 263 26.47 -7.69 11.16
C ALA A 263 26.03 -6.36 10.53
N ILE A 264 26.97 -5.43 10.34
CA ILE A 264 26.73 -4.13 9.73
C ILE A 264 27.09 -4.18 8.24
N THR A 265 26.19 -3.67 7.41
CA THR A 265 26.40 -3.43 5.98
C THR A 265 26.18 -1.96 5.65
N THR A 266 26.89 -1.45 4.64
CA THR A 266 26.67 -0.15 3.98
C THR A 266 25.91 -0.36 2.68
#